data_AF-A0A1H9F154-F1
#
_entry.id   AF-A0A1H9F154-F1
#
_cell.length_a   1.000
_cell.length_b   1.000
_cell.length_c   1.000
_cell.angle_alpha   90.00
_cell.angle_beta   90.00
_cell.angle_gamma   90.00
#
_symmetry.space_group_name_H-M   'P 1'
#
loop_
_entity.id
_entity.type
_entity.pdbx_description
1 polymer ?
#
loop_
_entity_poly.entity_id
_entity_poly.type
_entity_poly.pdbx_seq_one_letter_code
_entity_poly.pdbx_strand_id
1 'polypeptide(L)'
;MDVMTDVKAFLSAHPQETIIMRYKDEYDDTEKSTFSAAWEARKTTYSSTFCLGTNWPTLGQARGKVVLLDFCGKASGGIPYHTNYLMTPPGDWHHTGNNHNERLKGNWRDRKGAFGVVALDFPSQKLVRQLLKFNEHPALLK
;
A
#
# COMPACT_ATOMS: atom_id res chain seq x y z
N MET A 1 -4.34 13.50 -17.66
CA MET A 1 -4.32 13.28 -16.19
C MET A 1 -3.40 12.12 -15.90
N ASP A 2 -2.61 12.22 -14.83
CA ASP A 2 -1.76 11.13 -14.36
C ASP A 2 -2.26 10.63 -12.99
N VAL A 3 -1.77 9.45 -12.55
CA VAL A 3 -2.19 8.82 -11.30
C VAL A 3 -1.97 9.72 -10.08
N MET A 4 -0.90 10.52 -10.08
CA MET A 4 -0.57 11.39 -8.94
C MET A 4 -1.51 12.60 -8.84
N THR A 5 -2.00 13.09 -9.97
CA THR A 5 -3.02 14.15 -10.04
C THR A 5 -4.31 13.69 -9.36
N ASP A 6 -4.77 12.48 -9.66
CA ASP A 6 -5.99 11.91 -9.10
C ASP A 6 -5.83 11.61 -7.60
N VAL A 7 -4.67 11.06 -7.22
CA VAL A 7 -4.31 10.81 -5.81
C VAL A 7 -4.31 12.11 -5.00
N LYS A 8 -3.70 13.17 -5.54
CA LYS A 8 -3.67 14.48 -4.89
C LYS A 8 -5.08 15.07 -4.75
N ALA A 9 -5.92 14.94 -5.78
CA ALA A 9 -7.29 15.41 -5.74
C ALA A 9 -8.10 14.67 -4.66
N PHE A 10 -8.00 13.34 -4.60
CA PHE A 10 -8.65 12.51 -3.58
C PHE A 10 -8.21 12.90 -2.17
N LEU A 11 -6.90 13.00 -1.91
CA LEU A 11 -6.38 13.35 -0.58
C LEU A 11 -6.72 14.80 -0.18
N SER A 12 -6.86 15.70 -1.14
CA SER A 12 -7.33 17.07 -0.88
C SER A 12 -8.82 17.09 -0.49
N ALA A 13 -9.64 16.25 -1.12
CA ALA A 13 -11.06 16.11 -0.78
C ALA A 13 -11.28 15.33 0.54
N HIS A 14 -10.34 14.45 0.91
CA HIS A 14 -10.40 13.60 2.09
C HIS A 14 -9.11 13.71 2.93
N PRO A 15 -8.85 14.86 3.60
CA PRO A 15 -7.56 15.16 4.24
C PRO A 15 -7.20 14.28 5.45
N GLN A 16 -8.15 13.52 5.97
CA GLN A 16 -7.90 12.56 7.05
C GLN A 16 -7.47 11.17 6.56
N GLU A 17 -7.59 10.91 5.25
CA GLU A 17 -7.18 9.65 4.64
C GLU A 17 -5.68 9.65 4.33
N THR A 18 -5.13 8.45 4.13
CA THR A 18 -3.77 8.23 3.62
C THR A 18 -3.81 7.11 2.60
N ILE A 19 -2.93 7.15 1.60
CA ILE A 19 -2.78 6.08 0.61
C ILE A 19 -1.43 5.39 0.81
N ILE A 20 -1.42 4.05 0.82
CA ILE A 20 -0.20 3.27 0.70
C ILE A 20 -0.02 2.93 -0.77
N MET A 21 1.12 3.30 -1.36
CA MET A 21 1.38 3.13 -2.79
C MET A 21 2.66 2.32 -3.01
N ARG A 22 2.54 1.18 -3.68
CA ARG A 22 3.70 0.42 -4.19
C ARG A 22 4.17 1.06 -5.50
N TYR A 23 5.44 1.43 -5.56
CA TYR A 23 6.09 1.86 -6.80
C TYR A 23 7.08 0.79 -7.24
N LYS A 24 6.97 0.35 -8.50
CA LYS A 24 7.70 -0.79 -9.03
C LYS A 24 8.17 -0.47 -10.46
N ASP A 25 9.41 -0.84 -10.74
CA ASP A 25 9.94 -0.90 -12.09
C ASP A 25 9.43 -2.17 -12.79
N GLU A 26 8.71 -2.02 -13.89
CA GLU A 26 8.16 -3.15 -14.66
C GLU A 26 9.15 -3.70 -15.70
N TYR A 27 10.29 -3.03 -15.93
CA TYR A 27 11.33 -3.46 -16.87
C TYR A 27 12.61 -3.84 -16.11
N ASP A 28 13.11 -5.06 -16.33
CA ASP A 28 14.15 -5.58 -15.44
C ASP A 28 15.60 -5.19 -15.79
N ASP A 29 15.97 -4.81 -17.04
CA ASP A 29 17.43 -4.88 -17.33
C ASP A 29 18.10 -3.97 -18.37
N THR A 30 17.66 -2.73 -18.64
CA THR A 30 18.49 -1.82 -19.49
C THR A 30 18.52 -0.34 -19.13
N GLU A 31 17.57 0.17 -18.32
CA GLU A 31 17.46 1.62 -18.07
C GLU A 31 17.29 1.99 -16.58
N LYS A 32 18.16 1.44 -15.73
CA LYS A 32 18.14 1.72 -14.27
C LYS A 32 18.22 3.23 -13.96
N SER A 33 18.93 4.01 -14.77
CA SER A 33 19.03 5.47 -14.63
C SER A 33 17.72 6.19 -14.95
N THR A 34 16.95 5.72 -15.94
CA THR A 34 15.69 6.36 -16.38
C THR A 34 14.61 6.22 -15.31
N PHE A 35 14.49 5.04 -14.68
CA PHE A 35 13.51 4.82 -13.61
C PHE A 35 13.77 5.72 -12.40
N SER A 36 15.02 5.76 -11.91
CA SER A 36 15.39 6.59 -10.77
C SER A 36 15.26 8.08 -11.08
N ALA A 37 15.63 8.52 -12.28
CA ALA A 37 15.43 9.91 -12.71
C ALA A 37 13.94 10.29 -12.78
N ALA A 38 13.11 9.39 -13.33
CA ALA A 38 11.66 9.58 -13.39
C ALA A 38 11.00 9.58 -12.00
N TRP A 39 11.55 8.81 -11.05
CA TRP A 39 11.15 8.85 -9.65
C TRP A 39 11.52 10.19 -8.99
N GLU A 40 12.77 10.63 -9.09
CA GLU A 40 13.19 11.89 -8.48
C GLU A 40 12.41 13.09 -9.04
N ALA A 41 12.15 13.12 -10.36
CA ALA A 41 11.29 14.14 -10.95
C ALA A 41 9.89 14.17 -10.34
N ARG A 42 9.23 13.00 -10.20
CA ARG A 42 7.90 12.88 -9.57
C ARG A 42 7.93 13.29 -8.10
N LYS A 43 8.95 12.83 -7.36
CA LYS A 43 9.16 13.17 -5.96
C LYS A 43 9.33 14.67 -5.77
N THR A 44 10.03 15.36 -6.67
CA THR A 44 10.13 16.82 -6.65
C THR A 44 8.77 17.47 -6.91
N THR A 45 8.09 17.09 -8.01
CA THR A 45 6.79 17.68 -8.41
C THR A 45 5.71 17.49 -7.34
N TYR A 46 5.68 16.34 -6.67
CA TYR A 46 4.66 15.97 -5.68
C TYR A 46 5.21 15.84 -4.26
N SER A 47 6.30 16.55 -3.94
CA SER A 47 7.02 16.45 -2.67
C SER A 47 6.14 16.61 -1.43
N SER A 48 5.17 17.54 -1.45
CA SER A 48 4.23 17.74 -0.35
C SER A 48 3.16 16.65 -0.21
N THR A 49 2.96 15.85 -1.26
CA THR A 49 1.97 14.76 -1.31
C THR A 49 2.54 13.45 -0.73
N PHE A 50 3.85 13.30 -0.64
CA PHE A 50 4.48 12.09 -0.10
C PHE A 50 4.83 12.21 1.40
N CYS A 51 4.64 11.10 2.12
CA CYS A 51 5.21 10.84 3.44
C CYS A 51 6.36 9.85 3.26
N LEU A 52 7.56 10.37 3.01
CA LEU A 52 8.76 9.56 2.75
C LEU A 52 9.49 9.22 4.05
N GLY A 53 10.07 8.03 4.09
CA GLY A 53 10.79 7.46 5.22
C GLY A 53 10.89 5.94 5.09
N THR A 54 11.88 5.34 5.75
CA THR A 54 12.10 3.88 5.73
C THR A 54 11.35 3.14 6.83
N ASN A 55 10.71 3.85 7.76
CA ASN A 55 9.89 3.32 8.85
C ASN A 55 8.40 3.60 8.62
N TRP A 56 7.53 2.79 9.23
CA TRP A 56 6.10 3.03 9.22
C TRP A 56 5.76 4.35 9.95
N PRO A 57 5.08 5.30 9.28
CA PRO A 57 4.63 6.51 9.95
C PRO A 57 3.44 6.22 10.86
N THR A 58 3.26 7.07 11.87
CA THR A 58 1.99 7.17 12.59
C THR A 58 0.90 7.74 11.67
N LEU A 59 -0.37 7.50 12.01
CA LEU A 59 -1.48 8.08 11.25
C LEU A 59 -1.42 9.61 11.18
N GLY A 60 -1.01 10.28 12.28
CA GLY A 60 -0.85 11.74 12.31
C GLY A 60 0.19 12.27 11.31
N GLN A 61 1.26 11.51 11.06
CA GLN A 61 2.28 11.88 10.07
C GLN A 61 1.83 11.62 8.62
N ALA A 62 0.97 10.63 8.41
CA ALA A 62 0.56 10.14 7.09
C ALA A 62 -0.71 10.80 6.51
N ARG A 63 -1.55 11.43 7.35
CA ARG A 63 -2.80 12.10 6.90
C ARG A 63 -2.56 13.06 5.74
N GLY A 64 -3.40 12.95 4.71
CA GLY A 64 -3.36 13.76 3.49
C GLY A 64 -2.17 13.42 2.58
N LYS A 65 -1.46 12.31 2.82
CA LYS A 65 -0.24 11.95 2.10
C LYS A 65 -0.25 10.51 1.60
N VAL A 66 0.73 10.22 0.74
CA VAL A 66 1.06 8.90 0.22
C VAL A 66 2.24 8.33 1.00
N VAL A 67 2.06 7.17 1.62
CA VAL A 67 3.14 6.34 2.16
C VAL A 67 3.65 5.44 1.05
N LEU A 68 4.90 5.62 0.65
CA LEU A 68 5.50 4.88 -0.44
C LEU A 68 6.06 3.54 0.03
N LEU A 69 5.74 2.47 -0.69
CA LEU A 69 6.45 1.19 -0.59
C LEU A 69 7.45 1.07 -1.75
N ASP A 70 8.73 1.00 -1.42
CA ASP A 70 9.80 0.77 -2.39
C ASP A 70 9.98 -0.72 -2.62
N PHE A 71 9.60 -1.18 -3.83
CA PHE A 71 9.71 -2.59 -4.20
C PHE A 71 11.11 -3.01 -4.63
N CYS A 72 11.90 -2.10 -5.19
CA CYS A 72 13.11 -2.45 -5.93
C CYS A 72 14.38 -1.82 -5.34
N GLY A 73 14.26 -1.07 -4.25
CA GLY A 73 15.37 -0.30 -3.67
C GLY A 73 15.78 0.89 -4.54
N LYS A 74 15.05 1.16 -5.62
CA LYS A 74 15.32 2.24 -6.58
C LYS A 74 14.48 3.48 -6.28
N ALA A 75 13.39 3.35 -5.51
CA ALA A 75 12.54 4.46 -5.11
C ALA A 75 13.01 5.04 -3.77
N SER A 76 14.00 5.94 -3.84
CA SER A 76 14.60 6.54 -2.64
C SER A 76 13.55 7.16 -1.71
N GLY A 77 13.55 6.75 -0.43
CA GLY A 77 12.67 7.29 0.61
C GLY A 77 11.34 6.54 0.83
N GLY A 78 11.16 5.33 0.29
CA GLY A 78 10.04 4.46 0.63
C GLY A 78 10.34 3.46 1.76
N ILE A 79 9.29 2.88 2.33
CA ILE A 79 9.37 1.71 3.20
C ILE A 79 9.70 0.51 2.31
N PRO A 80 10.71 -0.31 2.63
CA PRO A 80 11.00 -1.50 1.83
C PRO A 80 9.78 -2.44 1.77
N TYR A 81 9.36 -2.81 0.55
CA TYR A 81 8.17 -3.63 0.34
C TYR A 81 8.29 -5.01 1.01
N HIS A 82 9.49 -5.56 1.13
CA HIS A 82 9.71 -6.88 1.74
C HIS A 82 9.58 -6.90 3.28
N THR A 83 9.06 -5.84 3.89
CA THR A 83 8.84 -5.77 5.34
C THR A 83 7.65 -6.64 5.78
N ASN A 84 7.72 -7.21 6.99
CA ASN A 84 6.81 -8.23 7.56
C ASN A 84 5.32 -7.81 7.74
N TYR A 85 4.89 -6.67 7.20
CA TYR A 85 3.55 -6.09 7.40
C TYR A 85 2.63 -6.22 6.18
N LEU A 86 3.12 -6.81 5.09
CA LEU A 86 2.31 -7.17 3.93
C LEU A 86 1.83 -8.61 4.09
N MET A 87 0.53 -8.79 4.33
CA MET A 87 -0.09 -10.10 4.15
C MET A 87 -0.24 -10.36 2.66
N THR A 88 0.83 -10.88 2.06
CA THR A 88 0.68 -11.70 0.86
C THR A 88 0.29 -13.10 1.32
N PRO A 89 -0.76 -13.73 0.77
CA PRO A 89 -0.95 -15.16 0.93
C PRO A 89 0.38 -15.85 0.61
N PRO A 90 0.89 -16.76 1.46
CA PRO A 90 2.17 -17.40 1.20
C PRO A 90 2.18 -18.07 -0.19
N GLY A 91 3.05 -17.56 -1.07
CA GLY A 91 3.71 -18.34 -2.12
C GLY A 91 2.88 -18.89 -3.28
N ASP A 92 1.85 -18.21 -3.79
CA ASP A 92 1.06 -18.79 -4.89
C ASP A 92 0.54 -17.78 -5.92
N TRP A 93 1.43 -17.01 -6.55
CA TRP A 93 1.10 -16.27 -7.78
C TRP A 93 1.17 -17.15 -9.03
N HIS A 94 1.68 -18.38 -8.90
CA HIS A 94 1.88 -19.33 -9.99
C HIS A 94 0.86 -20.49 -9.89
N HIS A 95 -0.26 -20.35 -10.60
CA HIS A 95 -1.19 -21.45 -10.93
C HIS A 95 -1.92 -22.15 -9.77
N THR A 96 -2.69 -21.43 -8.95
CA THR A 96 -3.91 -22.04 -8.41
C THR A 96 -5.13 -21.21 -8.79
N GLY A 97 -6.01 -21.79 -9.61
CA GLY A 97 -7.31 -21.21 -9.99
C GLY A 97 -8.30 -21.11 -8.83
N ASN A 98 -7.82 -20.80 -7.63
CA ASN A 98 -8.59 -20.72 -6.41
C ASN A 98 -8.88 -19.26 -6.09
N ASN A 99 -10.10 -18.96 -5.64
CA ASN A 99 -10.49 -17.61 -5.21
C ASN A 99 -9.77 -17.26 -3.89
N HIS A 100 -8.67 -16.50 -3.99
CA HIS A 100 -7.88 -16.05 -2.85
C HIS A 100 -8.70 -15.23 -1.84
N ASN A 101 -9.79 -14.60 -2.27
CA ASN A 101 -10.69 -13.86 -1.40
C ASN A 101 -11.50 -14.78 -0.46
N GLU A 102 -11.81 -16.03 -0.86
CA GLU A 102 -12.54 -16.98 0.00
C GLU A 102 -11.63 -17.59 1.08
N ARG A 103 -10.33 -17.81 0.80
CA ARG A 103 -9.37 -18.34 1.79
C ARG A 103 -9.15 -17.35 2.95
N LEU A 104 -9.22 -16.06 2.69
CA LEU A 104 -9.18 -15.03 3.75
C LEU A 104 -10.40 -15.08 4.68
N LYS A 105 -11.58 -15.45 4.16
CA LYS A 105 -12.80 -15.63 4.96
C LYS A 105 -12.79 -16.87 5.84
N GLY A 106 -11.84 -17.80 5.70
CA GLY A 106 -11.72 -18.97 6.57
C GLY A 106 -10.92 -18.68 7.85
N ASN A 107 -9.87 -17.85 7.75
CA ASN A 107 -8.86 -17.63 8.79
C ASN A 107 -9.12 -16.41 9.71
N TRP A 108 -10.22 -15.68 9.46
CA TRP A 108 -10.67 -14.49 10.21
C TRP A 108 -11.00 -14.73 11.70
N ARG A 109 -11.51 -15.92 12.04
CA ARG A 109 -12.10 -16.20 13.37
C ARG A 109 -11.08 -16.27 14.49
N ASP A 110 -9.85 -16.69 14.19
CA ASP A 110 -8.86 -17.04 15.21
C ASP A 110 -7.75 -15.98 15.36
N ARG A 111 -7.71 -14.96 14.51
CA ARG A 111 -6.69 -13.90 14.58
C ARG A 111 -7.13 -12.75 15.48
N LYS A 112 -6.36 -12.48 16.53
CA LYS A 112 -6.47 -11.29 17.38
C LYS A 112 -5.48 -10.22 16.89
N GLY A 113 -5.96 -9.15 16.25
CA GLY A 113 -5.15 -7.98 15.86
C GLY A 113 -5.17 -7.65 14.36
N ALA A 114 -4.74 -6.44 14.01
CA ALA A 114 -4.80 -5.90 12.64
C ALA A 114 -4.08 -6.78 11.60
N PHE A 115 -4.71 -6.98 10.42
CA PHE A 115 -4.18 -7.80 9.34
C PHE A 115 -2.99 -7.18 8.58
N GLY A 116 -2.59 -5.95 8.90
CA GLY A 116 -1.65 -5.19 8.06
C GLY A 116 -2.28 -4.85 6.71
N VAL A 117 -1.46 -4.79 5.65
CA VAL A 117 -1.94 -4.53 4.28
C VAL A 117 -2.38 -5.84 3.64
N VAL A 118 -3.63 -5.88 3.16
CA VAL A 118 -4.22 -7.04 2.47
C VAL A 118 -4.35 -6.71 0.98
N ALA A 119 -3.51 -7.31 0.13
CA ALA A 119 -3.60 -7.16 -1.31
C ALA A 119 -4.58 -8.20 -1.89
N LEU A 120 -5.55 -7.73 -2.69
CA LEU A 120 -6.65 -8.55 -3.23
C LEU A 120 -6.76 -8.36 -4.74
N ASP A 121 -7.27 -9.38 -5.42
CA ASP A 121 -7.72 -9.27 -6.81
C ASP A 121 -9.25 -9.26 -6.86
N PHE A 122 -9.81 -8.34 -7.67
CA PHE A 122 -11.25 -8.07 -7.80
C PHE A 122 -12.06 -8.07 -6.47
N PRO A 123 -11.72 -7.24 -5.48
CA PRO A 123 -12.44 -7.22 -4.20
C PRO A 123 -13.86 -6.68 -4.35
N SER A 124 -14.86 -7.40 -3.83
CA SER A 124 -16.22 -6.87 -3.72
C SER A 124 -16.30 -5.75 -2.68
N GLN A 125 -17.21 -4.79 -2.88
CA GLN A 125 -17.46 -3.73 -1.89
C GLN A 125 -17.82 -4.30 -0.50
N LYS A 126 -18.53 -5.43 -0.46
CA LYS A 126 -18.89 -6.12 0.79
C LYS A 126 -17.65 -6.59 1.54
N LEU A 127 -16.68 -7.18 0.84
CA LEU A 127 -15.43 -7.66 1.43
C LEU A 127 -14.59 -6.49 1.98
N VAL A 128 -14.45 -5.41 1.22
CA VAL A 128 -13.70 -4.22 1.66
C VAL A 128 -14.32 -3.65 2.95
N ARG A 129 -15.65 -3.52 3.02
CA ARG A 129 -16.34 -3.06 4.23
C ARG A 129 -16.13 -3.98 5.44
N GLN A 130 -16.04 -5.29 5.22
CA GLN A 130 -15.75 -6.24 6.31
C GLN A 130 -14.33 -6.07 6.86
N LEU A 131 -13.34 -5.83 5.98
CA LEU A 131 -11.96 -5.57 6.39
C LEU A 131 -11.85 -4.27 7.22
N LEU A 132 -12.55 -3.21 6.81
CA LEU A 132 -12.55 -1.94 7.55
C LEU A 132 -13.09 -2.09 8.97
N LYS A 133 -14.20 -2.81 9.15
CA LYS A 133 -14.81 -3.06 10.47
C LYS A 133 -13.89 -3.81 11.44
N PHE A 134 -12.90 -4.54 10.92
CA PHE A 134 -11.97 -5.26 11.76
C PHE A 134 -11.07 -4.33 12.58
N ASN A 135 -10.77 -3.14 12.06
CA ASN A 135 -9.98 -2.12 12.76
C ASN A 135 -10.78 -1.39 13.86
N GLU A 136 -12.10 -1.51 13.88
CA GLU A 136 -12.99 -0.92 14.90
C GLU A 136 -13.01 -1.74 16.20
N HIS A 137 -12.22 -2.83 16.28
CA HIS A 137 -12.16 -3.64 17.50
C HIS A 137 -11.53 -2.83 18.66
N PRO A 138 -12.20 -2.72 19.83
CA PRO A 138 -11.73 -1.89 20.96
C PRO A 138 -10.30 -2.19 21.42
N ALA A 139 -9.81 -3.41 21.18
CA ALA A 139 -8.44 -3.82 21.52
C ALA A 139 -7.32 -3.12 20.72
N LEU A 140 -7.65 -2.42 19.63
CA LEU A 140 -6.70 -1.72 18.76
C LEU A 140 -6.70 -0.20 18.95
N LEU A 141 -7.66 0.35 19.69
CA LEU A 141 -7.72 1.75 20.09
C LEU A 141 -6.97 1.89 21.43
N LYS A 142 -5.66 2.06 21.38
CA LYS A 142 -4.83 2.41 22.54
C LYS A 142 -4.27 3.82 22.38
#